data_AF-A0A2D7HBD4-F1
#
_entry.id   AF-A0A2D7HBD4-F1
#
_cell.length_a   1.000
_cell.length_b   1.000
_cell.length_c   1.000
_cell.angle_alpha   90.00
_cell.angle_beta   90.00
_cell.angle_gamma   90.00
#
_symmetry.space_group_name_H-M   'P 1'
#
loop_
_entity.id
_entity.type
_entity.pdbx_description
1 polymer ?
#
loop_
_entity_poly.entity_id
_entity_poly.type
_entity_poly.pdbx_seq_one_letter_code
_entity_poly.pdbx_strand_id
1 'polypeptide(L)' 'MTTRPSTAHLIKLVNEGSNQDFDIDEVLVNKNSRLVGQSVQQTEAHRRHGLLFVAVWSASKEIRFNPDLEKNFQRGRL' A
#
# COMPACT_ATOMS: atom_id res chain seq x y z
N MET A 1 6.30 -15.49 7.87
CA MET A 1 6.44 -15.60 6.40
C MET A 1 5.85 -14.35 5.80
N THR A 2 6.68 -13.40 5.39
CA THR A 2 6.22 -12.14 4.77
C THR A 2 6.40 -12.31 3.28
N THR A 3 5.35 -12.78 2.61
CA THR A 3 5.31 -12.89 1.15
C THR A 3 5.47 -11.51 0.57
N ARG A 4 6.67 -11.19 0.07
CA ARG A 4 6.89 -10.01 -0.79
C ARG A 4 6.28 -10.35 -2.14
N PRO A 5 5.14 -9.77 -2.53
CA PRO A 5 4.67 -9.93 -3.90
C PRO A 5 5.69 -9.19 -4.78
N SER A 6 6.33 -9.92 -5.69
CA SER A 6 7.19 -9.28 -6.68
C SER A 6 6.33 -8.41 -7.60
N THR A 7 6.91 -7.40 -8.25
CA THR A 7 6.23 -6.62 -9.29
C THR A 7 5.62 -7.51 -10.38
N ALA A 8 6.23 -8.67 -10.64
CA ALA A 8 5.67 -9.71 -11.52
C ALA A 8 4.38 -10.35 -10.97
N HIS A 9 4.20 -10.43 -9.64
CA HIS A 9 2.97 -10.89 -9.00
C HIS A 9 1.85 -9.87 -9.11
N LEU A 10 2.15 -8.56 -8.99
CA LEU A 10 1.19 -7.48 -9.24
C LEU A 10 0.79 -7.42 -10.72
N ILE A 11 1.74 -7.56 -11.64
CA ILE A 11 1.45 -7.63 -13.08
C ILE A 11 0.68 -8.92 -13.42
N LYS A 12 0.96 -10.06 -12.76
CA LYS A 12 0.16 -11.28 -12.93
C LYS A 12 -1.26 -11.13 -12.42
N LEU A 13 -1.49 -10.51 -11.26
CA LEU A 13 -2.84 -10.21 -10.76
C LEU A 13 -3.64 -9.33 -11.73
N VAL A 14 -2.95 -8.43 -12.44
CA VAL A 14 -3.54 -7.56 -13.47
C VAL A 14 -3.72 -8.26 -14.83
N ASN A 15 -2.81 -9.16 -15.22
CA ASN A 15 -2.83 -9.85 -16.52
C ASN A 15 -3.60 -11.17 -16.52
N GLU A 16 -3.77 -11.85 -15.38
CA GLU A 16 -4.63 -13.04 -15.22
C GLU A 16 -6.10 -12.62 -15.15
N GLY A 17 -6.52 -11.82 -16.15
CA GLY A 17 -7.87 -11.35 -16.39
C GLY A 17 -8.85 -12.50 -16.64
N SER A 18 -9.19 -13.22 -15.58
CA SER A 18 -10.53 -13.78 -15.44
C SER A 18 -11.18 -13.18 -14.19
N ASN A 19 -11.89 -12.07 -14.37
CA ASN A 19 -12.93 -11.56 -13.46
C ASN A 19 -12.56 -11.41 -11.98
N GLN A 20 -11.49 -10.68 -11.66
CA GLN A 20 -11.42 -10.03 -10.34
C GLN A 20 -11.36 -8.51 -10.55
N ASP A 21 -12.49 -7.86 -10.30
CA ASP A 21 -12.59 -6.40 -10.20
C ASP A 21 -11.74 -5.96 -9.00
N PHE A 22 -10.47 -5.62 -9.26
CA PHE A 22 -9.60 -5.04 -8.25
C PHE A 22 -9.87 -3.53 -8.19
N ASP A 23 -10.70 -3.12 -7.23
CA ASP A 23 -10.89 -1.71 -6.90
C ASP A 23 -9.60 -1.15 -6.25
N ILE A 24 -8.89 -0.33 -7.01
CA ILE A 24 -7.71 0.40 -6.52
C ILE A 24 -8.17 1.77 -6.05
N ASP A 25 -8.16 1.97 -4.73
CA ASP A 25 -8.49 3.25 -4.11
C ASP A 25 -7.24 4.01 -3.65
N GLU A 26 -7.27 5.32 -3.87
CA GLU A 26 -6.31 6.25 -3.28
C GLU A 26 -6.88 6.83 -1.99
N VAL A 27 -6.11 6.71 -0.90
CA VAL A 27 -6.52 7.20 0.43
C VAL A 27 -5.50 8.21 0.95
N LEU A 28 -5.96 9.42 1.24
CA LEU A 28 -5.15 10.45 1.88
C LEU A 28 -4.94 10.14 3.37
N VAL A 29 -3.68 9.98 3.79
CA VAL A 29 -3.33 9.86 5.21
C VAL A 29 -3.45 11.22 5.90
N ASN A 30 -4.60 11.46 6.54
CA ASN A 30 -4.84 12.68 7.29
C ASN A 30 -3.92 12.83 8.51
N LYS A 31 -3.69 14.07 8.96
CA LYS A 31 -2.83 14.38 10.12
C LYS A 31 -3.23 13.67 11.43
N ASN A 32 -4.51 13.34 11.58
CA ASN A 32 -5.05 12.65 12.76
C ASN A 32 -5.22 11.13 12.55
N SER A 33 -4.75 10.60 11.41
CA SER A 33 -4.82 9.18 11.13
C SER A 33 -3.90 8.40 12.05
N ARG A 34 -4.37 7.26 12.56
CA ARG A 34 -3.55 6.32 13.34
C ARG A 34 -2.44 5.67 12.53
N LEU A 35 -2.48 5.81 11.20
CA LEU A 35 -1.41 5.35 10.31
C LEU A 35 -0.15 6.22 10.46
N VAL A 36 -0.28 7.50 10.82
CA VAL A 36 0.88 8.39 10.93
C VAL A 36 1.87 7.84 11.95
N GLY A 37 3.10 7.59 11.51
CA GLY A 37 4.16 7.02 12.33
C GLY A 37 4.16 5.49 12.43
N GLN A 38 3.14 4.79 11.93
CA GLN A 38 3.16 3.33 11.78
C GLN A 38 3.86 2.92 10.49
N SER A 39 4.61 1.82 10.53
CA SER A 39 5.17 1.21 9.32
C SER A 39 4.12 0.40 8.55
N VAL A 40 4.37 0.17 7.26
CA VAL A 40 3.51 -0.69 6.42
C VAL A 40 3.30 -2.05 7.10
N GLN A 41 4.34 -2.64 7.67
CA GLN A 41 4.24 -3.92 8.38
C GLN A 41 3.37 -3.84 9.64
N GLN A 42 3.50 -2.78 10.44
CA GLN A 42 2.76 -2.61 11.70
C GLN A 42 1.24 -2.50 11.50
N THR A 43 0.80 -2.01 10.33
CA THR A 43 -0.63 -1.96 10.01
C THR A 43 -1.24 -3.35 9.89
N GLU A 44 -0.44 -4.34 9.47
CA GLU A 44 -0.89 -5.68 9.10
C GLU A 44 -2.12 -5.65 8.17
N ALA A 45 -2.20 -4.66 7.26
CA ALA A 45 -3.40 -4.34 6.51
C ALA A 45 -3.97 -5.53 5.71
N HIS A 46 -3.10 -6.35 5.13
CA HIS A 46 -3.55 -7.55 4.42
C HIS A 46 -4.19 -8.57 5.38
N ARG A 47 -3.56 -8.84 6.52
CA ARG A 47 -4.05 -9.80 7.51
C ARG A 47 -5.32 -9.33 8.22
N ARG A 48 -5.39 -8.04 8.56
CA ARG A 48 -6.49 -7.46 9.36
C ARG A 48 -7.67 -7.00 8.53
N HIS A 49 -7.43 -6.55 7.30
CA HIS A 49 -8.42 -5.86 6.48
C HIS A 49 -8.53 -6.42 5.06
N GLY A 50 -7.71 -7.40 4.66
CA GLY A 50 -7.67 -7.90 3.29
C GLY A 50 -7.07 -6.90 2.28
N LEU A 51 -6.51 -5.78 2.75
CA LEU A 51 -6.01 -4.70 1.90
C LEU A 51 -4.54 -4.89 1.53
N LEU A 52 -4.20 -4.55 0.28
CA LEU A 52 -2.82 -4.58 -0.21
C LEU A 52 -2.35 -3.15 -0.52
N PHE A 53 -1.31 -2.70 0.18
CA PHE A 53 -0.64 -1.45 -0.17
C PHE A 53 0.24 -1.66 -1.41
N VAL A 54 -0.21 -1.15 -2.55
CA VAL A 54 0.52 -1.25 -3.83
C VAL A 54 1.52 -0.11 -4.03
N ALA A 55 1.22 1.08 -3.49
CA ALA A 55 2.07 2.26 -3.59
C ALA A 55 1.83 3.23 -2.41
N VAL A 56 2.83 4.08 -2.13
CA VAL A 56 2.71 5.19 -1.17
C VAL A 56 3.31 6.45 -1.76
N TRP A 57 2.58 7.56 -1.67
CA TRP A 57 3.07 8.90 -1.96
C TRP A 57 3.89 9.45 -0.78
N SER A 58 5.07 9.98 -1.08
CA SER A 58 5.83 10.77 -0.11
C SER A 58 5.31 12.21 -0.01
N ALA A 59 5.68 12.91 1.07
CA ALA A 59 5.45 14.35 1.18
C ALA A 59 6.15 15.17 0.08
N SER A 60 7.15 14.60 -0.61
CA SER A 60 7.84 15.20 -1.77
C SER A 60 7.14 14.91 -3.10
N LYS A 61 5.90 14.37 -3.10
CA LYS A 61 5.13 13.98 -4.29
C LYS A 61 5.79 12.90 -5.14
N GLU A 62 6.63 12.07 -4.54
CA GLU A 62 7.20 10.89 -5.19
C GLU A 62 6.33 9.67 -4.90
N ILE A 63 5.93 8.93 -5.93
CA ILE A 63 5.26 7.64 -5.78
C ILE A 63 6.31 6.56 -5.60
N ARG A 64 6.19 5.78 -4.52
CA ARG A 64 6.94 4.54 -4.37
C ARG A 64 6.00 3.34 -4.49
N PHE A 65 6.15 2.59 -5.57
CA PHE A 65 5.53 1.28 -5.73
C PHE A 65 6.21 0.25 -4.83
N ASN A 66 5.44 -0.73 -4.34
CA ASN A 66 5.89 -1.74 -3.40
C ASN A 66 6.64 -1.10 -2.21
N PRO A 67 5.91 -0.33 -1.37
CA PRO A 67 6.53 0.43 -0.29
C PRO A 67 7.29 -0.49 0.66
N ASP A 68 8.41 0.01 1.16
CA ASP A 68 9.21 -0.73 2.13
C ASP A 68 8.39 -1.00 3.41
N LEU A 69 8.49 -2.22 3.93
CA LEU A 69 7.73 -2.70 5.07
C LEU A 69 8.02 -1.92 6.36
N GLU A 70 9.26 -1.44 6.48
CA GLU A 70 9.73 -0.65 7.62
C GLU A 70 9.45 0.85 7.46
N LYS A 71 8.95 1.29 6.30
CA LYS A 71 8.70 2.71 6.05
C LYS A 71 7.45 3.16 6.78
N ASN A 72 7.61 4.20 7.60
CA ASN A 72 6.51 4.81 8.32
C ASN A 72 5.66 5.69 7.40
N PHE A 73 4.33 5.59 7.55
CA PHE A 73 3.41 6.51 6.90
C PHE A 73 3.58 7.92 7.45
N GLN A 74 3.48 8.89 6.55
CA GLN A 74 3.52 10.31 6.85
C GLN A 74 2.16 10.91 6.51
N ARG A 75 1.83 12.06 7.12
CA ARG A 75 0.65 12.82 6.69
C ARG A 75 0.80 13.23 5.22
N GLY A 76 -0.25 13.03 4.45
CA GLY A 76 -0.34 13.56 3.10
C GLY A 76 -0.42 15.10 3.12
N ARG A 77 0.02 15.73 2.03
CA ARG A 77 -0.23 17.15 1.74
C ARG A 77 -1.03 17.20 0.44
N LEU A 78 -2.16 17.91 0.46
CA LEU A 78 -2.86 18.35 -0.75
C LEU A 78 -2.01 19.44 -1.43
#